data_AF-A0A2S3ZY76-F1
#
_entry.id   AF-A0A2S3ZY76-F1
#
_cell.length_a   1.000
_cell.length_b   1.000
_cell.length_c   1.000
_cell.angle_alpha   90.00
_cell.angle_beta   90.00
_cell.angle_gamma   90.00
#
_symmetry.space_group_name_H-M   'P 1'
#
loop_
_entity.id
_entity.type
_entity.pdbx_description
1 polymer ?
#
loop_
_entity_poly.entity_id
_entity_poly.type
_entity_poly.pdbx_seq_one_letter_code
_entity_poly.pdbx_strand_id
1 'polypeptide(L)'
;MAISKQRIPARTLRTASIIILAFAATMLLFGVNMFQVGSNPGSSARELQESGLPGTVTDARVNVGYAGDGLQHLFRVELTFLGSDGTKHTLTTNHFPLHPAPSTSTQGWLLDFPTKAEIVGQPVRYRLGESPAVELEREIPALVAEGWSFPNYLGLGLMVLAVGAAVGGTVSLVRAMRQIREG
;
A
#
# COMPACT_ATOMS: atom_id res chain seq x y z
N MET A 1 21.65 -22.01 -45.49
CA MET A 1 22.37 -20.99 -44.72
C MET A 1 22.28 -21.37 -43.24
N ALA A 2 23.28 -22.08 -42.72
CA ALA A 2 23.25 -22.55 -41.33
C ALA A 2 23.59 -21.36 -40.43
N ILE A 3 22.61 -20.88 -39.66
CA ILE A 3 22.87 -19.94 -38.56
C ILE A 3 23.77 -20.71 -37.60
N SER A 4 25.06 -20.38 -37.58
CA SER A 4 25.99 -20.93 -36.61
C SER A 4 25.44 -20.56 -35.23
N LYS A 5 24.97 -21.57 -34.49
CA LYS A 5 24.68 -21.41 -33.07
C LYS A 5 26.03 -21.13 -32.41
N GLN A 6 26.39 -19.85 -32.29
CA GLN A 6 27.50 -19.42 -31.44
C GLN A 6 27.25 -20.05 -30.06
N ARG A 7 28.02 -21.09 -29.73
CA ARG A 7 27.96 -21.73 -28.43
C ARG A 7 28.51 -20.72 -27.43
N ILE A 8 27.61 -20.07 -26.70
CA ILE A 8 27.97 -19.20 -25.60
C ILE A 8 28.76 -20.05 -24.59
N PRO A 9 29.98 -19.64 -24.19
CA PRO A 9 30.78 -20.40 -23.22
C PRO A 9 30.01 -20.58 -21.92
N ALA A 10 30.07 -21.78 -21.33
CA ALA A 10 29.28 -22.10 -20.13
C ALA A 10 29.60 -21.20 -18.92
N ARG A 11 30.84 -20.68 -18.84
CA ARG A 11 31.23 -19.67 -17.83
C ARG A 11 30.48 -18.35 -18.03
N THR A 12 30.38 -17.85 -19.26
CA THR A 12 29.64 -16.63 -19.61
C THR A 12 28.15 -16.82 -19.33
N LEU A 13 27.61 -18.01 -19.61
CA LEU A 13 26.20 -18.35 -19.36
C LEU A 13 25.87 -18.43 -17.86
N ARG A 14 26.80 -18.94 -17.04
CA ARG A 14 26.69 -18.93 -15.58
C ARG A 14 26.68 -17.52 -15.01
N THR A 15 27.64 -16.68 -15.39
CA THR A 15 27.72 -15.29 -14.89
C THR A 15 26.49 -14.49 -15.30
N ALA A 16 26.05 -14.60 -16.56
CA ALA A 16 24.83 -13.94 -17.02
C ALA A 16 23.58 -14.41 -16.26
N SER A 17 23.46 -15.72 -15.98
CA SER A 17 22.33 -16.26 -15.21
C SER A 17 22.30 -15.74 -13.77
N ILE A 18 23.47 -15.62 -13.12
CA ILE A 18 23.57 -15.05 -11.76
C ILE A 18 23.15 -13.57 -11.77
N ILE A 19 23.61 -12.79 -12.74
CA ILE A 19 23.24 -11.37 -12.88
C ILE A 19 21.72 -11.23 -13.10
N ILE A 20 21.14 -12.05 -13.99
CA ILE A 20 19.70 -12.06 -14.25
C ILE A 20 18.92 -12.42 -12.98
N LEU A 21 19.38 -13.43 -12.22
CA LEU A 21 18.74 -13.82 -10.95
C LEU A 21 18.83 -12.71 -9.89
N ALA A 22 19.97 -12.04 -9.79
CA ALA A 22 20.13 -10.91 -8.88
C ALA A 22 19.21 -9.73 -9.26
N PHE A 23 19.09 -9.43 -10.55
CA PHE A 23 18.20 -8.40 -11.06
C PHE A 23 16.72 -8.75 -10.87
N ALA A 24 16.37 -10.02 -11.05
CA ALA A 24 15.03 -10.52 -10.75
C ALA A 24 14.70 -10.35 -9.26
N ALA A 25 15.63 -10.68 -8.36
CA ALA A 25 15.43 -10.52 -6.92
C ALA A 25 15.22 -9.05 -6.53
N THR A 26 16.02 -8.11 -7.06
CA THR A 26 15.85 -6.68 -6.78
C THR A 26 14.55 -6.13 -7.38
N MET A 27 14.17 -6.52 -8.60
CA MET A 27 12.87 -6.15 -9.17
C MET A 27 11.71 -6.69 -8.35
N LEU A 28 11.80 -7.91 -7.83
CA LEU A 28 10.76 -8.50 -7.01
C LEU A 28 10.60 -7.74 -5.68
N LEU A 29 11.72 -7.45 -5.00
CA LEU A 29 11.71 -6.64 -3.77
C LEU A 29 11.15 -5.24 -4.04
N PHE A 30 11.54 -4.61 -5.15
CA PHE A 30 11.02 -3.31 -5.54
C PHE A 30 9.52 -3.36 -5.87
N GLY A 31 9.06 -4.42 -6.55
CA GLY A 31 7.65 -4.67 -6.83
C GLY A 31 6.82 -4.86 -5.56
N VAL A 32 7.32 -5.63 -4.58
CA VAL A 32 6.69 -5.80 -3.26
C VAL A 32 6.59 -4.47 -2.53
N ASN A 33 7.67 -3.69 -2.53
CA ASN A 33 7.66 -2.39 -1.87
C ASN A 33 6.69 -1.43 -2.54
N MET A 34 6.66 -1.34 -3.88
CA MET A 34 5.68 -0.54 -4.62
C MET A 34 4.24 -0.96 -4.35
N PHE A 35 3.99 -2.28 -4.24
CA PHE A 35 2.67 -2.80 -3.94
C PHE A 35 2.22 -2.48 -2.50
N GLN A 36 3.15 -2.43 -1.55
CA GLN A 36 2.88 -2.07 -0.15
C GLN A 36 2.79 -0.55 0.08
N VAL A 37 3.63 0.23 -0.59
CA VAL A 37 3.65 1.71 -0.51
C VAL A 37 2.46 2.32 -1.23
N GLY A 38 1.97 1.66 -2.29
CA GLY A 38 0.69 2.01 -2.89
C GLY A 38 -0.40 1.89 -1.83
N SER A 39 -0.89 3.03 -1.35
CA SER A 39 -2.08 3.08 -0.49
C SER A 39 -3.17 2.24 -1.16
N ASN A 40 -3.62 1.19 -0.49
CA ASN A 40 -4.70 0.35 -0.98
C ASN A 40 -5.93 0.55 -0.09
N PRO A 41 -6.53 1.77 -0.14
CA PRO A 41 -7.72 2.09 0.65
C PRO A 41 -8.82 1.08 0.36
N GLY A 42 -8.92 0.56 -0.87
CA GLY A 42 -9.88 -0.48 -1.23
C GLY A 42 -9.67 -1.81 -0.49
N SER A 43 -8.45 -2.32 -0.38
CA SER A 43 -8.18 -3.55 0.39
C SER A 43 -8.43 -3.38 1.89
N SER A 44 -7.96 -2.28 2.47
CA SER A 44 -8.16 -2.00 3.89
C SER A 44 -9.64 -1.76 4.20
N ALA A 45 -10.37 -1.08 3.32
CA ALA A 45 -11.81 -0.88 3.45
C ALA A 45 -12.59 -2.19 3.28
N ARG A 46 -12.20 -3.09 2.35
CA ARG A 46 -12.79 -4.44 2.25
C ARG A 46 -12.56 -5.26 3.51
N GLU A 47 -11.33 -5.25 4.04
CA GLU A 47 -11.02 -5.95 5.28
C GLU A 47 -11.83 -5.39 6.47
N LEU A 48 -12.00 -4.07 6.55
CA LEU A 48 -12.86 -3.42 7.55
C LEU A 48 -14.34 -3.74 7.32
N GLN A 49 -14.78 -3.90 6.08
CA GLN A 49 -16.15 -4.29 5.75
C GLN A 49 -16.44 -5.75 6.17
N GLU A 50 -15.48 -6.66 5.92
CA GLU A 50 -15.63 -8.09 6.17
C GLU A 50 -15.38 -8.47 7.63
N SER A 51 -14.39 -7.84 8.27
CA SER A 51 -13.87 -8.26 9.58
C SER A 51 -13.74 -7.11 10.60
N GLY A 52 -14.11 -5.89 10.23
CA GLY A 52 -14.02 -4.74 11.11
C GLY A 52 -15.05 -4.80 12.25
N LEU A 53 -14.57 -4.51 13.46
CA LEU A 53 -15.39 -4.36 14.64
C LEU A 53 -16.18 -3.04 14.55
N PRO A 54 -17.46 -3.02 14.98
CA PRO A 54 -18.26 -1.81 14.96
C PRO A 54 -17.93 -0.92 16.16
N GLY A 55 -17.93 0.40 15.95
CA GLY A 55 -17.79 1.39 17.01
C GLY A 55 -18.54 2.68 16.70
N THR A 56 -18.47 3.66 17.59
CA THR A 56 -19.11 4.97 17.41
C THR A 56 -18.18 6.09 17.80
N VAL A 57 -18.03 7.10 16.93
CA VAL A 57 -17.16 8.24 17.20
C VAL A 57 -17.69 9.05 18.38
N THR A 58 -16.82 9.30 19.34
CA THR A 58 -17.09 10.14 20.54
C THR A 58 -16.41 11.50 20.46
N ASP A 59 -15.28 11.58 19.77
CA ASP A 59 -14.54 12.82 19.55
C ASP A 59 -13.66 12.70 18.30
N ALA A 60 -13.25 13.83 17.74
CA ALA A 60 -12.35 13.87 16.59
C ALA A 60 -11.46 15.12 16.64
N ARG A 61 -10.23 14.99 16.12
CA ARG A 61 -9.32 16.11 15.88
C ARG A 61 -8.65 15.97 14.52
N VAL A 62 -8.37 17.08 13.86
CA VAL A 62 -7.78 17.09 12.52
C VAL A 62 -6.37 17.65 12.53
N ASN A 63 -5.50 17.11 11.69
CA ASN A 63 -4.17 17.65 11.48
C ASN A 63 -4.18 18.56 10.25
N VAL A 64 -3.82 19.82 10.44
CA VAL A 64 -3.72 20.83 9.39
C VAL A 64 -2.27 21.25 9.19
N GLY A 65 -1.87 21.41 7.93
CA GLY A 65 -0.60 22.05 7.59
C GLY A 65 -0.56 22.50 6.14
N TYR A 66 0.59 23.03 5.70
CA TYR A 66 0.76 23.43 4.31
C TYR A 66 1.19 22.25 3.44
N ALA A 67 0.56 22.07 2.28
CA ALA A 67 1.08 21.18 1.25
C ALA A 67 2.10 21.91 0.36
N GLY A 68 2.68 21.19 -0.61
CA GLY A 68 3.70 21.73 -1.52
C GLY A 68 3.22 22.85 -2.44
N ASP A 69 1.91 23.11 -2.49
CA ASP A 69 1.27 24.22 -3.19
C ASP A 69 1.17 25.51 -2.35
N GLY A 70 1.60 25.46 -1.09
CA GLY A 70 1.50 26.58 -0.15
C GLY A 70 0.09 26.82 0.40
N LEU A 71 -0.88 25.97 0.07
CA LEU A 71 -2.24 26.02 0.62
C LEU A 71 -2.33 25.15 1.88
N GLN A 72 -3.29 25.47 2.75
CA GLN A 72 -3.57 24.65 3.93
C GLN A 72 -4.44 23.45 3.53
N HIS A 73 -3.98 22.27 3.91
CA HIS A 73 -4.68 21.01 3.69
C HIS A 73 -4.90 20.29 5.01
N LEU A 74 -6.00 19.55 5.08
CA LEU A 74 -6.26 18.59 6.14
C LEU A 74 -5.62 17.26 5.71
N PHE A 75 -4.60 16.82 6.43
CA PHE A 75 -3.86 15.61 6.05
C PHE A 75 -4.44 14.33 6.64
N ARG A 76 -5.01 14.44 7.84
CA ARG A 76 -5.40 13.30 8.66
C ARG A 76 -6.40 13.73 9.72
N VAL A 77 -7.36 12.87 10.02
CA VAL A 77 -8.22 12.99 11.19
C VAL A 77 -7.85 11.88 12.17
N GLU A 78 -7.78 12.21 13.45
CA GLU A 78 -7.75 11.26 14.53
C GLU A 78 -9.15 11.12 15.10
N LEU A 79 -9.70 9.91 15.00
CA LEU A 79 -11.01 9.54 15.52
C LEU A 79 -10.83 8.89 16.87
N THR A 80 -11.57 9.40 17.83
CA THR A 80 -11.71 8.80 19.15
C THR A 80 -13.10 8.21 19.26
N PHE A 81 -13.20 6.91 19.46
CA PHE A 81 -14.46 6.17 19.36
C PHE A 81 -14.64 5.17 20.51
N LEU A 82 -15.89 4.81 20.77
CA LEU A 82 -16.26 3.72 21.66
C LEU A 82 -16.35 2.44 20.83
N GLY A 83 -15.54 1.44 21.16
CA GLY A 83 -15.53 0.12 20.53
C GLY A 83 -16.73 -0.74 20.93
N SER A 84 -16.91 -1.86 20.24
CA SER A 84 -17.96 -2.84 20.55
C SER A 84 -17.77 -3.52 21.91
N ASP A 85 -16.56 -3.49 22.43
CA ASP A 85 -16.17 -3.95 23.76
C ASP A 85 -16.45 -2.91 24.86
N GLY A 86 -16.94 -1.73 24.50
CA GLY A 86 -17.16 -0.61 25.43
C GLY A 86 -15.87 0.13 25.79
N THR A 87 -14.74 -0.18 25.16
CA THR A 87 -13.47 0.50 25.40
C THR A 87 -13.32 1.71 24.49
N LYS A 88 -12.69 2.77 24.99
CA LYS A 88 -12.36 3.94 24.20
C LYS A 88 -11.06 3.72 23.44
N HIS A 89 -11.09 3.92 22.12
CA HIS A 89 -9.94 3.80 21.24
C HIS A 89 -9.71 5.09 20.47
N THR A 90 -8.46 5.28 20.04
CA THR A 90 -8.03 6.44 19.25
C THR A 90 -7.18 5.94 18.08
N LEU A 91 -7.64 6.18 16.86
CA LEU A 91 -6.96 5.79 15.63
C LEU A 91 -7.10 6.90 14.58
N THR A 92 -6.23 6.88 13.58
CA THR A 92 -6.21 7.91 12.53
C THR A 92 -6.67 7.37 11.19
N THR A 93 -7.41 8.19 10.45
CA THR A 93 -7.75 7.97 9.04
C THR A 93 -7.47 9.24 8.23
N ASN A 94 -7.31 9.07 6.92
CA ASN A 94 -7.22 10.18 5.97
C ASN A 94 -8.52 10.33 5.16
N HIS A 95 -9.54 9.49 5.40
CA HIS A 95 -10.82 9.50 4.69
C HIS A 95 -11.93 10.06 5.58
N PHE A 96 -12.35 11.28 5.28
CA PHE A 96 -13.39 11.99 6.00
C PHE A 96 -13.97 13.07 5.07
N PRO A 97 -15.16 13.62 5.36
CA PRO A 97 -15.70 14.73 4.58
C PRO A 97 -14.71 15.88 4.55
N LEU A 98 -14.14 16.12 3.38
CA LEU A 98 -13.16 17.19 3.19
C LEU A 98 -13.89 18.53 3.13
N HIS A 99 -13.45 19.45 3.98
CA HIS A 99 -13.84 20.85 3.88
C HIS A 99 -12.57 21.68 3.72
N PRO A 100 -12.62 22.80 2.98
CA PRO A 100 -11.47 23.69 2.89
C PRO A 100 -11.05 24.08 4.31
N ALA A 101 -9.77 23.86 4.65
CA ALA A 101 -9.24 24.28 5.93
C ALA A 101 -9.49 25.79 6.08
N PRO A 102 -9.96 26.27 7.26
CA PRO A 102 -10.09 27.69 7.48
C PRO A 102 -8.74 28.35 7.22
N SER A 103 -8.69 29.37 6.36
CA SER A 103 -7.45 30.02 5.90
C SER A 103 -6.59 30.63 7.02
N THR A 104 -7.14 30.72 8.23
CA THR A 104 -6.52 31.26 9.44
C THR A 104 -6.05 30.18 10.43
N SER A 105 -6.13 28.89 10.06
CA SER A 105 -5.88 27.81 11.01
C SER A 105 -4.40 27.71 11.40
N THR A 106 -4.12 27.46 12.68
CA THR A 106 -2.77 27.19 13.16
C THR A 106 -2.35 25.79 12.73
N GLN A 107 -1.10 25.63 12.27
CA GLN A 107 -0.58 24.31 11.94
C GLN A 107 -0.64 23.37 13.14
N GLY A 108 -0.90 22.09 12.88
CA GLY A 108 -0.92 21.03 13.89
C GLY A 108 -2.31 20.45 14.11
N TRP A 109 -2.50 19.90 15.30
CA TRP A 109 -3.75 19.24 15.68
C TRP A 109 -4.78 20.25 16.18
N LEU A 110 -5.92 20.32 15.51
CA LEU A 110 -7.05 21.16 15.86
C LEU A 110 -8.18 20.28 16.41
N LEU A 111 -8.62 20.61 17.63
CA LEU A 111 -9.75 19.96 18.28
C LEU A 111 -11.08 20.41 17.69
N ASP A 112 -11.19 21.68 17.33
CA ASP A 112 -12.40 22.28 16.79
C ASP A 112 -12.22 22.58 15.31
N PHE A 113 -13.06 21.95 14.49
CA PHE A 113 -13.08 22.14 13.04
C PHE A 113 -14.53 22.07 12.54
N PRO A 114 -14.86 22.74 11.41
CA PRO A 114 -16.25 22.98 11.01
C PRO A 114 -17.14 21.74 10.91
N THR A 115 -16.57 20.59 10.54
CA THR A 115 -17.33 19.35 10.29
C THR A 115 -17.20 18.29 11.37
N LYS A 116 -16.65 18.67 12.52
CA LYS A 116 -16.60 17.79 13.69
C LYS A 116 -17.98 17.26 14.08
N ALA A 117 -19.00 18.11 14.04
CA ALA A 117 -20.37 17.73 14.37
C ALA A 117 -20.96 16.69 13.39
N GLU A 118 -20.46 16.61 12.16
CA GLU A 118 -20.90 15.62 11.17
C GLU A 118 -20.20 14.27 11.34
N ILE A 119 -19.12 14.22 12.12
CA ILE A 119 -18.29 13.04 12.36
C ILE A 119 -18.59 12.44 13.74
N VAL A 120 -18.74 13.26 14.77
CA VAL A 120 -19.07 12.79 16.12
C VAL A 120 -20.47 12.15 16.12
N GLY A 121 -20.58 10.97 16.73
CA GLY A 121 -21.79 10.15 16.74
C GLY A 121 -21.96 9.25 15.52
N GLN A 122 -21.10 9.34 14.51
CA GLN A 122 -21.15 8.45 13.35
C GLN A 122 -20.61 7.05 13.69
N PRO A 123 -21.16 6.01 13.05
CA PRO A 123 -20.62 4.67 13.16
C PRO A 123 -19.28 4.54 12.44
N VAL A 124 -18.39 3.73 13.00
CA VAL A 124 -17.09 3.38 12.42
C VAL A 124 -16.90 1.86 12.38
N ARG A 125 -16.09 1.40 11.42
CA ARG A 125 -15.44 0.09 11.49
C ARG A 125 -14.00 0.27 11.88
N TYR A 126 -13.53 -0.55 12.80
CA TYR A 126 -12.15 -0.54 13.22
C TYR A 126 -11.56 -1.94 13.32
N ARG A 127 -10.24 -1.99 13.22
CA ARG A 127 -9.44 -3.17 13.50
C ARG A 127 -8.29 -2.77 14.41
N LEU A 128 -8.06 -3.59 15.43
CA LEU A 128 -6.91 -3.49 16.33
C LEU A 128 -5.94 -4.65 16.02
N GLY A 129 -4.64 -4.47 16.29
CA GLY A 129 -3.63 -5.50 16.08
C GLY A 129 -2.46 -5.02 15.24
N GLU A 130 -1.92 -5.91 14.39
CA GLU A 130 -0.71 -5.66 13.58
C GLU A 130 -0.88 -4.55 12.54
N SER A 131 -2.09 -4.44 11.97
CA SER A 131 -2.47 -3.42 10.99
C SER A 131 -3.71 -2.66 11.48
N PRO A 132 -3.54 -1.75 12.46
CA PRO A 132 -4.66 -1.01 13.02
C PRO A 132 -5.22 -0.03 11.99
N ALA A 133 -6.55 -0.02 11.87
CA ALA A 133 -7.25 0.84 10.91
C ALA A 133 -8.62 1.23 11.47
N VAL A 134 -9.10 2.40 11.08
CA VAL A 134 -10.46 2.88 11.40
C VAL A 134 -11.01 3.62 10.20
N GLU A 135 -12.27 3.42 9.88
CA GLU A 135 -12.99 4.20 8.87
C GLU A 135 -14.42 4.46 9.29
N LEU A 136 -14.96 5.61 8.88
CA LEU A 136 -16.39 5.90 8.99
C LEU A 136 -17.15 4.93 8.08
N GLU A 137 -18.21 4.29 8.59
CA GLU A 137 -18.93 3.25 7.84
C GLU A 137 -19.44 3.75 6.48
N ARG A 138 -19.82 5.03 6.40
CA ARG A 138 -20.31 5.67 5.16
C ARG A 138 -19.23 5.80 4.06
N GLU A 139 -17.96 5.87 4.43
CA GLU A 139 -16.85 6.07 3.48
C GLU A 139 -16.39 4.72 2.90
N ILE A 140 -16.61 3.62 3.62
CA ILE A 140 -16.16 2.27 3.24
C ILE A 140 -16.60 1.89 1.81
N PRO A 141 -17.88 2.03 1.39
CA PRO A 141 -18.29 1.64 0.05
C PRO A 141 -17.55 2.38 -1.07
N ALA A 142 -17.28 3.68 -0.88
CA ALA A 142 -16.55 4.49 -1.85
C ALA A 142 -15.07 4.04 -1.94
N LEU A 143 -14.44 3.80 -0.80
CA LEU A 143 -13.05 3.32 -0.72
C LEU A 143 -12.91 1.92 -1.34
N VAL A 144 -13.87 1.03 -1.11
CA VAL A 144 -13.91 -0.31 -1.72
C VAL A 144 -13.99 -0.24 -3.25
N ALA A 145 -14.70 0.76 -3.78
CA ALA A 145 -14.86 0.99 -5.22
C ALA A 145 -13.63 1.64 -5.88
N GLU A 146 -12.83 2.40 -5.14
CA GLU A 146 -11.64 3.11 -5.63
C GLU A 146 -10.55 2.15 -6.15
N GLY A 147 -10.56 0.90 -5.67
CA GLY A 147 -9.74 -0.17 -6.23
C GLY A 147 -8.24 0.03 -5.99
N TRP A 148 -7.41 -0.41 -6.95
CA TRP A 148 -5.96 -0.34 -6.84
C TRP A 148 -5.40 0.94 -7.46
N SER A 149 -4.40 1.52 -6.80
CA SER A 149 -3.68 2.69 -7.30
C SER A 149 -2.61 2.29 -8.33
N PHE A 150 -2.13 3.25 -9.12
CA PHE A 150 -1.07 3.02 -10.12
C PHE A 150 0.18 2.30 -9.56
N PRO A 151 0.73 2.68 -8.37
CA PRO A 151 1.82 1.95 -7.74
C PRO A 151 1.53 0.46 -7.50
N ASN A 152 0.29 0.08 -7.19
CA ASN A 152 -0.06 -1.33 -7.00
C ASN A 152 0.02 -2.09 -8.34
N TYR A 153 -0.52 -1.52 -9.43
CA TYR A 153 -0.43 -2.14 -10.77
C TYR A 153 1.01 -2.24 -11.26
N LEU A 154 1.81 -1.19 -11.07
CA LEU A 154 3.23 -1.19 -11.42
C LEU A 154 3.99 -2.25 -10.59
N GLY A 155 3.75 -2.29 -9.28
CA GLY A 155 4.34 -3.29 -8.38
C GLY A 155 4.02 -4.72 -8.82
N LEU A 156 2.77 -5.01 -9.17
CA LEU A 156 2.37 -6.33 -9.66
C LEU A 156 3.04 -6.65 -11.00
N GLY A 157 3.10 -5.70 -11.93
CA GLY A 157 3.82 -5.87 -13.20
C GLY A 157 5.29 -6.22 -12.99
N LEU A 158 5.97 -5.52 -12.07
CA LEU A 158 7.36 -5.78 -11.72
C LEU A 158 7.56 -7.17 -11.10
N MET A 159 6.65 -7.61 -10.23
CA MET A 159 6.69 -8.97 -9.66
C MET A 159 6.56 -10.04 -10.74
N VAL A 160 5.60 -9.90 -11.66
CA VAL A 160 5.39 -10.88 -12.74
C VAL A 160 6.62 -10.97 -13.64
N LEU A 161 7.19 -9.82 -14.02
CA LEU A 161 8.43 -9.76 -14.81
C LEU A 161 9.61 -10.41 -14.06
N ALA A 162 9.74 -10.15 -12.75
CA ALA A 162 10.77 -10.75 -11.93
C ALA A 162 10.65 -12.28 -11.84
N VAL A 163 9.44 -12.79 -11.66
CA VAL A 163 9.19 -14.26 -11.65
C VAL A 163 9.56 -14.87 -13.00
N GLY A 164 9.17 -14.24 -14.11
CA GLY A 164 9.53 -14.70 -15.45
C GLY A 164 11.06 -14.74 -15.66
N ALA A 165 11.76 -13.68 -15.24
CA ALA A 165 13.22 -13.60 -15.31
C ALA A 165 13.91 -14.64 -14.42
N ALA A 166 13.38 -14.90 -13.21
CA ALA A 166 13.91 -15.89 -12.28
C ALA A 166 13.79 -17.33 -12.82
N VAL A 167 12.65 -17.67 -13.44
CA VAL A 167 12.46 -18.97 -14.09
C VAL A 167 13.45 -19.14 -15.26
N GLY A 168 13.56 -18.15 -16.14
CA GLY A 168 14.49 -18.17 -17.26
C GLY A 168 15.96 -18.26 -16.84
N GLY A 169 16.34 -17.50 -15.82
CA GLY A 169 17.68 -17.52 -15.23
C GLY A 169 18.02 -18.88 -14.59
N THR A 170 17.08 -19.48 -13.87
CA THR A 170 17.26 -20.79 -13.23
C THR A 170 17.43 -21.91 -14.26
N VAL A 171 16.59 -21.94 -15.30
CA VAL A 171 16.70 -22.93 -16.40
C VAL A 171 18.03 -22.80 -17.12
N SER A 172 18.48 -21.56 -17.39
CA SER A 172 19.76 -21.28 -18.03
C SER A 172 20.94 -21.72 -17.17
N LEU A 173 20.87 -21.46 -15.85
CA LEU A 173 21.88 -21.88 -14.89
C LEU A 173 21.98 -23.42 -14.80
N VAL A 174 20.85 -24.12 -14.72
CA VAL A 174 20.82 -25.59 -14.70
C VAL A 174 21.44 -26.18 -15.98
N ARG A 175 21.14 -25.59 -17.15
CA ARG A 175 21.76 -26.01 -18.42
C ARG A 175 23.27 -25.75 -18.43
N ALA A 176 23.73 -24.59 -17.97
CA ALA A 176 25.16 -24.30 -17.86
C ALA A 176 25.88 -25.27 -16.92
N MET A 177 25.31 -25.58 -15.75
CA MET A 177 25.92 -26.51 -14.80
C MET A 177 26.00 -27.94 -15.34
N ARG A 178 24.98 -28.41 -16.08
CA ARG A 178 25.04 -29.71 -16.77
C ARG A 178 26.16 -29.75 -17.81
N GLN A 179 26.28 -28.72 -18.64
CA GLN A 179 27.34 -28.62 -19.65
C GLN A 179 28.76 -28.58 -19.05
N ILE A 180 28.93 -27.96 -17.87
CA ILE A 180 30.22 -27.92 -17.16
C ILE A 180 30.55 -29.29 -16.52
N ARG A 181 29.54 -30.10 -16.20
CA ARG A 181 29.72 -31.42 -15.58
C ARG A 181 29.93 -32.54 -16.61
N GLU A 182 29.37 -32.37 -17.81
CA GLU A 182 29.45 -33.32 -18.92
C GLU A 182 30.62 -33.06 -19.89
N GLY A 183 31.29 -31.92 -19.79
CA GLY A 183 32.47 -31.55 -20.59
C GLY A 183 33.72 -31.44 -19.73
#